data_AF-A0AAU2ZSL1-F1
#
_entry.id   AF-A0AAU2ZSL1-F1
#
_cell.length_a   1.000
_cell.length_b   1.000
_cell.length_c   1.000
_cell.angle_alpha   90.00
_cell.angle_beta   90.00
_cell.angle_gamma   90.00
#
_symmetry.space_group_name_H-M   'P 1'
#
loop_
_entity.id
_entity.type
_entity.pdbx_description
1 polymer ?
#
loop_
_entity_poly.entity_id
_entity_poly.type
_entity_poly.pdbx_seq_one_letter_code
_entity_poly.pdbx_strand_id
1 'polypeptide(L)' 'MVHDWFRVTTIDSTLTLIDEPHVHELLDANTWLVRGRDRDLLVDCGLGVGAFRRSWHGSPIANRPSS' A
#
# COMPACT_ATOMS: atom_id res chain seq x y z
N MET A 1 -12.54 -17.02 -3.94
CA MET A 1 -12.49 -15.74 -4.66
C MET A 1 -11.82 -14.75 -3.74
N VAL A 2 -10.58 -14.35 -4.01
CA VAL A 2 -9.91 -13.29 -3.24
C VAL A 2 -10.36 -12.00 -3.91
N HIS A 3 -11.15 -11.19 -3.22
CA HIS A 3 -11.38 -9.82 -3.66
C HIS A 3 -10.09 -9.04 -3.42
N ASP A 4 -9.67 -8.25 -4.41
CA ASP A 4 -8.56 -7.31 -4.24
C ASP A 4 -9.03 -6.18 -3.31
N TRP A 5 -8.86 -6.42 -2.01
CA TRP A 5 -9.23 -5.49 -0.94
C TRP A 5 -8.42 -4.22 -0.92
N PHE A 6 -7.26 -4.22 -1.59
CA PHE A 6 -6.35 -3.09 -1.62
C PHE A 6 -6.13 -2.64 -3.06
N ARG A 7 -6.20 -1.33 -3.28
CA ARG A 7 -5.70 -0.68 -4.48
C ARG A 7 -4.36 -0.05 -4.17
N VAL A 8 -3.42 -0.15 -5.11
CA VAL A 8 -2.08 0.43 -4.99
C VAL A 8 -1.88 1.42 -6.13
N THR A 9 -1.59 2.67 -5.79
CA THR A 9 -1.34 3.75 -6.74
C THR A 9 0.05 4.33 -6.51
N THR A 10 0.97 4.11 -7.45
CA THR A 10 2.27 4.77 -7.44
C THR A 10 2.09 6.22 -7.89
N ILE A 11 2.42 7.17 -7.02
CA ILE A 11 2.36 8.60 -7.33
C ILE A 11 3.65 9.04 -8.01
N ASP A 12 4.79 8.65 -7.44
CA ASP A 12 6.12 8.89 -8.01
C ASP A 12 7.10 7.78 -7.60
N SER A 13 8.41 7.99 -7.84
CA SER A 13 9.45 7.01 -7.55
C SER A 13 9.66 6.72 -6.06
N THR A 14 9.16 7.57 -5.17
CA THR A 14 9.29 7.42 -3.72
C THR A 14 7.97 7.38 -2.97
N LEU A 15 6.84 7.74 -3.59
CA LEU A 15 5.54 7.80 -2.92
C LEU A 15 4.54 6.82 -3.54
N THR A 16 3.96 5.99 -2.69
CA THR A 16 2.87 5.08 -3.07
C THR A 16 1.71 5.19 -2.10
N LEU A 17 0.49 5.27 -2.64
CA LEU A 17 -0.76 5.19 -1.92
C LEU A 17 -1.29 3.75 -1.96
N ILE A 18 -1.78 3.28 -0.82
CA ILE A 18 -2.50 2.03 -0.66
C ILE A 18 -3.84 2.38 0.00
N ASP A 19 -4.94 2.06 -0.66
CA ASP A 19 -6.29 2.34 -0.18
C ASP A 19 -7.20 1.10 -0.26
N GLU A 20 -8.28 1.10 0.52
CA GLU A 20 -9.25 0.01 0.62
C GLU A 20 -10.56 0.41 -0.11
N PRO A 21 -10.66 0.27 -1.45
CA PRO A 21 -11.71 0.92 -2.25
C PRO A 21 -13.14 0.44 -1.98
N HIS A 22 -13.30 -0.61 -1.19
CA HIS A 22 -14.59 -1.19 -0.81
C HIS A 22 -15.10 -0.70 0.55
N VAL A 23 -14.30 0.12 1.25
CA VAL A 23 -14.64 0.67 2.56
C VAL A 23 -15.58 1.86 2.39
N HIS A 24 -16.48 2.03 3.35
CA HIS A 24 -17.40 3.16 3.38
C HIS A 24 -16.62 4.48 3.60
N GLU A 25 -17.00 5.56 2.91
CA GLU A 25 -16.27 6.85 2.90
C GLU A 25 -15.92 7.42 4.29
N LEU A 26 -16.81 7.22 5.27
CA LEU A 26 -16.59 7.65 6.67
C LEU A 26 -15.42 6.94 7.38
N LEU A 27 -14.93 5.84 6.83
CA LEU A 27 -13.85 5.02 7.36
C LEU A 27 -12.66 4.97 6.40
N ASP A 28 -12.67 5.77 5.33
CA ASP A 28 -11.61 5.79 4.33
C ASP A 28 -10.30 6.31 4.96
N ALA A 29 -9.33 5.41 5.05
CA ALA A 29 -8.02 5.66 5.64
C ALA A 29 -6.94 5.28 4.63
N ASN A 30 -6.12 6.27 4.28
CA ASN A 30 -5.06 6.10 3.29
C ASN A 30 -3.79 5.59 3.95
N THR A 31 -3.30 4.44 3.50
CA THR A 31 -1.96 3.96 3.86
C THR A 31 -0.93 4.49 2.87
N TRP A 32 0.06 5.23 3.36
CA TRP A 32 1.09 5.82 2.53
C TRP A 32 2.43 5.16 2.76
N LEU A 33 3.07 4.72 1.68
CA LEU A 33 4.46 4.27 1.70
C LEU A 33 5.36 5.36 1.11
N VAL A 34 6.27 5.88 1.93
CA VAL A 34 7.32 6.82 1.53
C VAL A 34 8.66 6.10 1.54
N ARG A 35 9.30 5.99 0.38
CA ARG A 35 10.62 5.41 0.22
C ARG A 35 11.68 6.46 0.55
N GLY A 36 12.41 6.27 1.63
CA GLY A 36 13.54 7.13 1.98
C GLY A 36 14.86 6.61 1.44
N ARG A 37 15.93 7.39 1.67
CA ARG A 37 17.30 6.97 1.35
C ARG A 37 17.70 5.76 2.20
N ASP A 38 17.56 5.90 3.53
CA ASP A 38 18.08 4.95 4.51
C ASP A 38 17.02 3.96 5.02
N ARG A 39 15.76 4.39 5.05
CA ARG A 39 14.61 3.59 5.50
C ARG A 39 13.36 4.04 4.77
N ASP A 40 12.38 3.16 4.72
CA ASP A 40 11.04 3.48 4.26
C ASP A 40 10.14 3.81 5.45
N LEU A 41 9.16 4.68 5.23
CA LEU A 41 8.16 5.06 6.21
C LEU A 41 6.79 4.62 5.70
N LEU A 42 6.06 3.88 6.54
CA LEU A 42 4.64 3.59 6.34
C LEU A 42 3.84 4.50 7.28
N VAL A 43 2.92 5.27 6.71
CA VAL A 43 2.00 6.12 7.45
C VAL A 43 0.61 5.49 7.34
N ASP A 44 -0.03 5.30 8.50
CA ASP A 44 -1.26 4.53 8.66
C ASP A 44 -1.09 3.02 8.37
N CYS A 45 -2.02 2.22 8.88
CA CYS A 45 -2.11 0.77 8.65
C CYS A 45 -3.43 0.35 8.00
N GLY A 46 -4.35 1.28 7.73
CA GLY A 46 -5.68 0.99 7.23
C GLY A 46 -6.57 0.33 8.29
N LEU A 47 -7.70 -0.23 7.86
CA LEU A 47 -8.66 -0.86 8.79
C LEU A 47 -8.36 -2.33 9.06
N GLY A 48 -7.45 -2.94 8.30
CA GLY A 48 -7.08 -4.35 8.46
C GLY A 48 -8.13 -5.33 7.94
N VAL A 49 -8.93 -4.92 6.94
CA VAL A 49 -10.04 -5.72 6.36
C VAL A 49 -9.58 -6.94 5.56
N GLY A 50 -8.29 -7.06 5.29
CA GLY A 50 -7.71 -8.18 4.56
C GLY A 50 -6.21 -8.35 4.80
N ALA A 51 -5.68 -9.52 4.42
CA ALA A 51 -4.24 -9.73 4.47
C ALA A 51 -3.58 -9.12 3.22
N PHE A 52 -2.90 -7.99 3.39
CA PHE A 52 -2.20 -7.27 2.33
C PHE A 52 -1.32 -8.16 1.44
N ARG A 53 -0.59 -9.11 2.04
CA ARG A 53 0.31 -10.03 1.34
C ARG A 53 -0.40 -10.96 0.34
N ARG A 54 -1.70 -11.21 0.50
CA ARG A 54 -2.47 -12.05 -0.44
C ARG A 54 -2.94 -11.29 -1.68
N SER A 55 -3.14 -9.98 -1.54
CA SER A 55 -3.52 -9.06 -2.63
C SER A 55 -2.29 -8.51 -3.38
N TRP A 56 -1.09 -8.87 -2.92
CA TRP A 56 0.19 -8.37 -3.42
C TRP A 56 0.69 -9.19 -4.63
N HIS A 57 0.20 -8.84 -5.82
CA HIS A 57 0.65 -9.45 -7.08
C HIS A 57 1.81 -8.66 -7.70
N GLY A 58 3.03 -8.85 -7.20
CA GLY A 58 4.26 -8.45 -7.92
C GLY A 58 4.54 -6.94 -8.04
N SER A 59 4.07 -6.12 -7.10
CA SER A 59 4.23 -4.66 -7.13
C SER A 59 5.71 -4.20 -7.14
N PRO A 60 6.08 -3.14 -7.89
CA PRO A 60 7.46 -2.63 -8.04
C PRO A 60 8.18 -2.28 -6.74
N ILE A 61 7.42 -2.09 -5.65
CA ILE A 61 7.90 -1.74 -4.31
C ILE A 61 8.88 -2.80 -3.77
N ALA A 62 8.71 -4.08 -4.16
CA ALA A 62 9.57 -5.17 -3.71
C ALA A 62 10.93 -5.22 -4.43
N ASN A 63 11.11 -4.50 -5.54
CA ASN A 63 12.24 -4.65 -6.45
C ASN A 63 13.35 -3.59 -6.29
N ARG A 64 13.44 -2.91 -5.14
CA ARG A 64 14.60 -2.05 -4.87
C ARG A 64 15.84 -2.95 -4.64
N PRO A 65 16.91 -2.84 -5.45
CA PRO A 65 18.16 -3.49 -5.12
C PRO A 65 18.66 -2.95 -3.78
N SER A 66 19.08 -3.85 -2.88
CA SER A 66 19.80 -3.46 -1.67
C SER A 66 21.05 -2.69 -2.10
N SER A 67 21.17 -1.45 -1.65
CA SER A 67 22.41 -0.66 -1.77
C SER A 67 23.60 -1.42 -1.18
#